data_AF-A0A937ZDA9-F1
#
_entry.id   AF-A0A937ZDA9-F1
#
_cell.length_a   1.000
_cell.length_b   1.000
_cell.length_c   1.000
_cell.angle_alpha   90.00
_cell.angle_beta   90.00
_cell.angle_gamma   90.00
#
_symmetry.space_group_name_H-M   'P 1'
#
loop_
_entity.id
_entity.type
_entity.pdbx_description
1 polymer ?
#
loop_
_entity_poly.entity_id
_entity_poly.type
_entity_poly.pdbx_seq_one_letter_code
_entity_poly.pdbx_strand_id
1 'polypeptide(L)'
;METPYRQAVADFSGFAADLVVDSGADKVNRPALVRAFRDYLNANDMSANWEQVEAATTEALVNTLSLLAPYPAGEKQALLEAPDLKTRADVLVALTEMAIARTSKGPGTTLQ
;
A
#
# COMPACT_ATOMS: atom_id res chain seq x y z
N MET A 1 -10.69 35.91 -24.57
CA MET A 1 -10.08 34.63 -24.16
C MET A 1 -11.20 33.62 -24.10
N GLU A 2 -11.36 32.73 -25.07
CA GLU A 2 -12.34 31.63 -24.98
C GLU A 2 -11.72 30.37 -25.57
N THR A 3 -11.20 29.51 -24.70
CA THR A 3 -10.79 28.15 -25.05
C THR A 3 -12.03 27.25 -25.14
N PRO A 4 -12.07 26.25 -26.03
CA PRO A 4 -13.26 25.39 -26.24
C PRO A 4 -13.50 24.36 -25.12
N TYR A 5 -12.82 24.49 -23.97
CA TYR A 5 -12.90 23.58 -22.83
C TYR A 5 -13.04 24.34 -21.53
N ARG A 6 -13.61 23.67 -20.52
CA ARG A 6 -13.78 24.22 -19.17
C ARG A 6 -12.41 24.47 -18.55
N GLN A 7 -12.22 25.69 -18.05
CA GLN A 7 -11.07 26.04 -17.23
C GLN A 7 -11.50 26.00 -15.76
N ALA A 8 -10.66 25.41 -14.92
CA ALA A 8 -10.86 25.35 -13.48
C ALA A 8 -9.61 25.87 -12.78
N VAL A 9 -9.83 26.63 -11.70
CA VAL A 9 -8.78 26.95 -10.72
C VAL A 9 -8.99 25.98 -9.56
N ALA A 10 -8.09 25.03 -9.41
CA ALA A 10 -8.15 24.05 -8.34
C ALA A 10 -7.31 24.51 -7.15
N ASP A 11 -7.85 24.33 -5.94
CA ASP A 11 -7.11 24.51 -4.70
C ASP A 11 -6.50 23.17 -4.27
N PHE A 12 -5.17 23.12 -4.24
CA PHE A 12 -4.40 21.96 -3.81
C PHE A 12 -3.70 22.18 -2.46
N SER A 13 -3.99 23.29 -1.77
CA SER A 13 -3.32 23.64 -0.51
C SER A 13 -3.44 22.55 0.56
N GLY A 14 -4.56 21.81 0.58
CA GLY A 14 -4.79 20.66 1.46
C GLY A 14 -3.85 19.46 1.22
N PHE A 15 -3.21 19.39 0.05
CA PHE A 15 -2.29 18.32 -0.37
C PHE A 15 -0.82 18.78 -0.34
N ALA A 16 -0.51 19.93 0.27
CA ALA A 16 0.87 20.43 0.31
C ALA A 16 1.85 19.44 0.97
N ALA A 17 1.37 18.60 1.88
CA ALA A 17 2.16 17.56 2.54
C ALA A 17 2.63 16.45 1.58
N ASP A 18 1.94 16.24 0.44
CA ASP A 18 2.28 15.20 -0.54
C ASP A 18 3.64 15.46 -1.23
N LEU A 19 4.12 16.70 -1.18
CA LEU A 19 5.44 17.07 -1.70
C LEU A 19 6.59 16.73 -0.73
N VAL A 20 6.26 16.33 0.50
CA VAL A 20 7.22 15.96 1.52
C VAL A 20 7.31 14.45 1.58
N VAL A 21 8.44 13.91 1.12
CA VAL A 21 8.73 12.48 1.18
C VAL A 21 8.70 12.00 2.63
N ASP A 22 8.12 10.83 2.87
CA ASP A 22 8.05 10.17 4.18
C ASP A 22 7.32 11.02 5.25
N SER A 23 6.43 11.93 4.83
CA SER A 23 5.60 12.68 5.77
C SER A 23 4.78 11.76 6.68
N GLY A 24 5.02 11.85 7.99
CA GLY A 24 4.38 11.01 9.00
C GLY A 24 4.91 9.57 9.09
N ALA A 25 6.04 9.25 8.45
CA ALA A 25 6.65 7.93 8.51
C ALA A 25 7.06 7.50 9.93
N ASP A 26 7.35 8.45 10.82
CA ASP A 26 7.65 8.24 12.23
C ASP A 26 6.49 7.59 13.01
N LYS A 27 5.26 7.74 12.52
CA LYS A 27 4.05 7.17 13.13
C LYS A 27 3.74 5.76 12.63
N VAL A 28 4.43 5.29 11.58
CA VAL A 28 4.19 4.00 10.95
C VAL A 28 4.85 2.90 11.77
N ASN A 29 4.14 1.78 11.97
CA ASN A 29 4.75 0.56 12.48
C ASN A 29 5.56 -0.13 11.36
N ARG A 30 6.75 0.42 11.06
CA ARG A 30 7.64 -0.10 10.02
C ARG A 30 8.01 -1.58 10.22
N PRO A 31 8.28 -2.08 11.44
CA PRO A 31 8.51 -3.51 11.64
C PRO A 31 7.34 -4.40 11.18
N ALA A 32 6.10 -4.00 11.43
CA ALA A 32 4.93 -4.75 10.95
C ALA A 32 4.83 -4.72 9.41
N LEU A 33 5.11 -3.57 8.79
CA LEU A 33 5.12 -3.44 7.33
C LEU A 33 6.18 -4.34 6.67
N VAL A 34 7.42 -4.35 7.19
CA VAL A 34 8.50 -5.19 6.68
C VAL A 34 8.17 -6.67 6.85
N ARG A 35 7.55 -7.04 7.97
CA ARG A 35 7.07 -8.42 8.19
C ARG A 35 6.02 -8.80 7.14
N ALA A 36 4.99 -7.98 6.94
CA ALA A 36 3.95 -8.22 5.93
C ALA A 36 4.55 -8.35 4.51
N PHE A 37 5.52 -7.50 4.17
CA PHE A 37 6.24 -7.57 2.90
C PHE A 37 6.95 -8.93 2.72
N ARG A 38 7.67 -9.37 3.77
CA ARG A 38 8.36 -10.66 3.78
C ARG A 38 7.41 -11.83 3.64
N ASP A 39 6.32 -11.82 4.42
CA ASP A 39 5.32 -12.88 4.39
C ASP A 39 4.66 -12.96 3.01
N TYR A 40 4.41 -11.81 2.37
CA TYR A 40 3.88 -11.76 1.01
C TYR A 40 4.83 -12.37 -0.02
N LEU A 41 6.12 -11.97 -0.01
CA LEU A 41 7.10 -12.52 -0.95
C LEU A 41 7.26 -14.03 -0.78
N ASN A 42 7.35 -14.49 0.47
CA ASN A 42 7.46 -15.91 0.79
C ASN A 42 6.22 -16.70 0.30
N ALA A 43 5.02 -16.15 0.48
CA ALA A 43 3.77 -16.79 0.05
C ALA A 43 3.62 -16.87 -1.48
N ASN A 44 4.40 -16.09 -2.23
CA ASN A 44 4.36 -16.04 -3.70
C ASN A 44 5.67 -16.53 -4.35
N ASP A 45 6.53 -17.22 -3.60
CA ASP A 45 7.84 -17.72 -4.06
C ASP A 45 8.73 -16.64 -4.72
N MET A 46 8.65 -15.41 -4.21
CA MET A 46 9.42 -14.27 -4.68
C MET A 46 10.64 -14.01 -3.78
N SER A 47 11.73 -13.52 -4.38
CA SER A 47 12.92 -13.09 -3.66
C SER A 47 13.10 -11.57 -3.73
N ALA A 48 13.76 -10.99 -2.73
CA ALA A 48 14.10 -9.58 -2.69
C ALA A 48 15.53 -9.37 -2.19
N ASN A 49 16.12 -8.25 -2.58
CA ASN A 49 17.36 -7.78 -1.98
C ASN A 49 17.03 -7.11 -0.64
N TRP A 50 17.27 -7.82 0.47
CA TRP A 50 16.95 -7.34 1.81
C TRP A 50 17.73 -6.10 2.24
N GLU A 51 18.95 -5.90 1.73
CA GLU A 51 19.72 -4.68 1.97
C GLU A 51 18.99 -3.45 1.40
N GLN A 52 18.42 -3.58 0.20
CA GLN A 52 17.64 -2.51 -0.42
C GLN A 52 16.30 -2.29 0.28
N VAL A 53 15.62 -3.36 0.71
CA VAL A 53 14.36 -3.26 1.48
C VAL A 53 14.59 -2.55 2.82
N GLU A 54 15.68 -2.86 3.51
CA GLU A 54 16.00 -2.24 4.78
C GLU A 54 16.42 -0.77 4.63
N ALA A 55 17.14 -0.43 3.55
CA ALA A 55 17.51 0.94 3.23
C ALA A 55 16.37 1.81 2.66
N ALA A 56 15.29 1.18 2.16
CA ALA A 56 14.17 1.89 1.57
C ALA A 56 13.38 2.70 2.61
N THR A 57 12.86 3.84 2.14
CA THR A 57 11.93 4.67 2.90
C THR A 57 10.64 3.92 3.21
N THR A 58 9.95 4.30 4.28
CA THR A 58 8.69 3.66 4.67
C THR A 58 7.65 3.84 3.58
N GLU A 59 7.58 5.03 3.00
CA GLU A 59 6.68 5.33 1.89
C GLU A 59 6.99 4.49 0.64
N ALA A 60 8.27 4.27 0.31
CA ALA A 60 8.64 3.41 -0.81
C ALA A 60 8.21 1.96 -0.59
N LEU A 61 8.33 1.43 0.63
CA LEU A 61 7.87 0.09 0.98
C LEU A 61 6.35 -0.05 0.84
N VAL A 62 5.60 0.94 1.36
CA VAL A 62 4.13 0.99 1.22
C VAL A 62 3.73 1.00 -0.26
N ASN A 63 4.35 1.85 -1.07
CA ASN A 63 4.05 1.95 -2.50
C ASN A 63 4.38 0.66 -3.24
N THR A 64 5.54 0.07 -2.96
CA THR A 64 5.99 -1.16 -3.62
C THR A 64 5.07 -2.32 -3.32
N LEU A 65 4.71 -2.55 -2.05
CA LEU A 65 3.81 -3.65 -1.69
C LEU A 65 2.41 -3.47 -2.28
N SER A 66 1.93 -2.23 -2.34
CA SER A 66 0.65 -1.89 -2.97
C SER A 66 0.62 -2.20 -4.47
N LEU A 67 1.78 -2.15 -5.15
CA LEU A 67 1.94 -2.49 -6.56
C LEU A 67 2.08 -4.01 -6.79
N LEU A 68 2.82 -4.70 -5.92
CA LEU A 68 3.11 -6.13 -6.07
C LEU A 68 1.89 -7.01 -5.82
N ALA A 69 1.06 -6.64 -4.84
CA ALA A 69 -0.09 -7.44 -4.45
C ALA A 69 -1.29 -7.24 -5.40
N PRO A 70 -1.92 -8.34 -5.89
CA PRO A 70 -3.04 -8.27 -6.82
C PRO A 70 -4.36 -7.94 -6.10
N TYR A 71 -4.42 -6.80 -5.41
CA TYR A 71 -5.60 -6.35 -4.68
C TYR A 71 -6.77 -6.05 -5.64
N PRO A 72 -8.01 -6.49 -5.32
CA PRO A 72 -9.22 -6.06 -6.01
C PRO A 72 -9.41 -4.54 -5.94
N ALA A 73 -10.25 -4.01 -6.83
CA ALA A 73 -10.48 -2.57 -6.95
C ALA A 73 -10.89 -1.89 -5.63
N GLY A 74 -11.74 -2.54 -4.81
CA GLY A 74 -12.16 -1.99 -3.51
C GLY A 74 -11.01 -1.90 -2.50
N GLU A 75 -10.13 -2.90 -2.46
CA GLU A 75 -8.95 -2.89 -1.58
C GLU A 75 -7.95 -1.81 -2.03
N LYS A 76 -7.76 -1.63 -3.34
CA LYS A 76 -6.95 -0.53 -3.91
C LYS A 76 -7.54 0.85 -3.61
N GLN A 77 -8.87 0.99 -3.68
CA GLN A 77 -9.54 2.24 -3.35
C GLN A 77 -9.33 2.60 -1.88
N ALA A 78 -9.41 1.63 -0.96
CA ALA A 78 -9.13 1.85 0.45
C ALA A 78 -7.69 2.36 0.69
N LEU A 79 -6.71 1.89 -0.09
CA LEU A 79 -5.33 2.39 -0.02
C LEU A 79 -5.19 3.83 -0.55
N LEU A 80 -5.98 4.22 -1.55
CA LEU A 80 -5.99 5.57 -2.12
C LEU A 80 -6.73 6.59 -1.24
N GLU A 81 -7.78 6.14 -0.53
CA GLU A 81 -8.58 6.98 0.37
C GLU A 81 -8.00 7.08 1.78
N ALA A 82 -6.89 6.39 2.06
CA ALA A 82 -6.21 6.50 3.33
C ALA A 82 -5.67 7.93 3.55
N PRO A 83 -6.05 8.60 4.65
CA PRO A 83 -5.79 10.04 4.84
C PRO A 83 -4.32 10.38 5.15
N ASP A 84 -3.52 9.38 5.55
CA ASP A 84 -2.10 9.55 5.85
C ASP A 84 -1.31 8.25 5.67
N LEU A 85 0.03 8.35 5.68
CA LEU A 85 0.94 7.24 5.45
C LEU A 85 0.79 6.13 6.51
N LYS A 86 0.53 6.50 7.77
CA LYS A 86 0.31 5.56 8.87
C LYS A 86 -0.94 4.71 8.61
N THR A 87 -2.06 5.35 8.31
CA THR A 87 -3.34 4.69 8.05
C THR A 87 -3.23 3.82 6.80
N ARG A 88 -2.56 4.31 5.75
CA ARG A 88 -2.30 3.53 4.54
C ARG A 88 -1.46 2.28 4.83
N ALA A 89 -0.42 2.40 5.64
CA ALA A 89 0.42 1.26 6.04
C ALA A 89 -0.34 0.22 6.87
N ASP A 90 -1.16 0.66 7.83
CA ASP A 90 -1.98 -0.25 8.65
C ASP A 90 -3.00 -1.02 7.79
N VAL A 91 -3.69 -0.32 6.88
CA VAL A 91 -4.62 -0.94 5.91
C VAL A 91 -3.86 -1.93 5.03
N LEU A 92 -2.70 -1.54 4.51
CA LEU A 92 -1.90 -2.41 3.66
C LEU A 92 -1.45 -3.69 4.37
N VAL A 93 -1.01 -3.59 5.62
CA VAL A 93 -0.63 -4.76 6.44
C VAL A 93 -1.83 -5.70 6.60
N ALA A 94 -3.00 -5.17 6.99
CA ALA A 94 -4.21 -5.97 7.14
C ALA A 94 -4.64 -6.65 5.84
N LEU A 95 -4.63 -5.92 4.72
CA LEU A 95 -4.96 -6.46 3.40
C LEU A 95 -3.96 -7.55 2.96
N THR A 96 -2.68 -7.37 3.25
CA THR A 96 -1.63 -8.35 2.94
C THR A 96 -1.86 -9.64 3.72
N GLU A 97 -2.12 -9.55 5.02
CA GLU A 97 -2.42 -10.72 5.88
C GLU A 97 -3.67 -11.46 5.39
N MET A 98 -4.73 -10.73 5.01
CA MET A 98 -5.94 -11.32 4.42
C MET A 98 -5.66 -11.99 3.08
N ALA A 99 -4.85 -11.38 2.21
CA ALA A 99 -4.50 -11.93 0.92
C ALA A 99 -3.73 -13.26 1.06
N ILE A 100 -2.74 -13.32 1.95
CA ILE A 100 -1.98 -14.54 2.25
C ILE A 100 -2.90 -15.63 2.82
N ALA A 101 -3.82 -15.27 3.72
CA ALA A 101 -4.78 -16.22 4.28
C ALA A 101 -5.77 -16.78 3.24
N ARG A 102 -6.11 -16.02 2.19
CA ARG A 102 -6.91 -16.51 1.05
C ARG A 102 -6.12 -17.51 0.20
N THR A 103 -4.84 -17.25 -0.05
CA THR A 103 -3.99 -18.14 -0.86
C THR A 103 -3.64 -19.44 -0.15
N SER A 104 -3.48 -19.43 1.18
CA SER A 104 -3.20 -20.65 1.96
C SER A 104 -4.41 -21.59 2.08
N LYS A 105 -5.63 -21.07 1.93
CA LYS A 105 -6.84 -21.88 1.73
C LYS A 105 -7.01 -22.24 0.25
N GLY A 106 -6.32 -23.28 -0.22
CA GLY A 106 -6.64 -23.94 -1.50
C GLY A 106 -8.09 -24.45 -1.54
N PRO A 107 -8.62 -24.85 -2.72
CA PRO A 107 -10.02 -25.24 -2.91
C PRO A 107 -10.31 -26.54 -2.16
N GLY A 108 -10.75 -26.41 -0.91
CA GLY A 108 -11.05 -27.53 -0.03
C GLY A 108 -11.87 -27.04 1.14
N THR A 109 -13.18 -26.88 0.91
CA THR A 109 -14.28 -27.38 1.74
C THR A 109 -15.54 -26.65 1.26
N THR A 110 -16.24 -27.22 0.28
CA THR A 110 -17.67 -26.98 0.12
C THR A 110 -18.32 -27.57 1.37
N LEU A 111 -18.79 -26.72 2.29
CA LEU A 111 -19.74 -27.17 3.29
C LEU A 111 -21.09 -27.28 2.57
N GLN A 112 -21.43 -28.50 2.17
CA GLN A 112 -22.80 -28.93 1.92
C GLN A 112 -23.58 -28.99 3.23
#